data_AF-A0A523HD59-F1
#
_entry.id   AF-A0A523HD59-F1
#
_cell.length_a   1.000
_cell.length_b   1.000
_cell.length_c   1.000
_cell.angle_alpha   90.00
_cell.angle_beta   90.00
_cell.angle_gamma   90.00
#
_symmetry.space_group_name_H-M   'P 1'
#
loop_
_entity.id
_entity.type
_entity.pdbx_description
1 polymer ?
#
loop_
_entity_poly.entity_id
_entity_poly.type
_entity_poly.pdbx_seq_one_letter_code
_entity_poly.pdbx_strand_id
1 'polypeptide(L)'
;MSIHPQLKARIIKLVGIYIDAIANPCDGAGWNGETMVSRMMEYRGFLPEPSGKPHDGAIVQATKLIKKLHYDYPKAQLCMSSLTNHQHDAIKAKHLFQGIFTKTNYTYTDADRAAILSISKHEYKLRLGRAYVKFAKKLEELDRFEYLQRKTKELNSQFLSVATTGN
;
A
#
# COMPACT_ATOMS: atom_id res chain seq x y z
N MET A 1 -8.56 23.38 -5.28
CA MET A 1 -8.54 22.71 -3.97
C MET A 1 -7.14 22.22 -3.68
N SER A 2 -6.48 22.76 -2.65
CA SER A 2 -5.21 22.25 -2.14
C SER A 2 -5.49 21.09 -1.17
N ILE A 3 -4.80 19.97 -1.34
CA ILE A 3 -4.93 18.81 -0.45
C ILE A 3 -4.12 19.06 0.81
N HIS A 4 -4.69 18.71 1.97
CA HIS A 4 -4.04 18.87 3.26
C HIS A 4 -2.66 18.17 3.27
N PRO A 5 -1.59 18.78 3.80
CA PRO A 5 -0.23 18.23 3.74
C PRO A 5 -0.11 16.80 4.29
N GLN A 6 -0.81 16.50 5.39
CA GLN A 6 -0.83 15.17 6.00
C GLN A 6 -1.49 14.13 5.11
N LEU A 7 -2.60 14.48 4.45
CA LEU A 7 -3.30 13.60 3.51
C LEU A 7 -2.41 13.32 2.30
N LYS A 8 -1.73 14.35 1.79
CA LYS A 8 -0.76 14.19 0.70
C LYS A 8 0.39 13.25 1.05
N ALA A 9 0.96 13.37 2.26
CA ALA A 9 2.00 12.45 2.73
C ALA A 9 1.50 11.01 2.81
N ARG A 10 0.25 10.80 3.27
CA ARG A 10 -0.37 9.48 3.32
C ARG A 10 -0.61 8.89 1.92
N ILE A 11 -1.02 9.70 0.95
CA ILE A 11 -1.12 9.29 -0.46
C ILE A 11 0.26 8.86 -0.98
N ILE A 12 1.31 9.64 -0.74
CA ILE A 12 2.67 9.32 -1.16
C ILE A 12 3.12 7.97 -0.59
N LYS A 13 2.85 7.71 0.71
CA LYS A 13 3.13 6.42 1.35
C LYS A 13 2.40 5.27 0.65
N LEU A 14 1.10 5.40 0.40
CA LEU A 14 0.29 4.36 -0.23
C LEU A 14 0.70 4.09 -1.68
N VAL A 15 1.04 5.14 -2.44
CA VAL A 15 1.56 4.99 -3.81
C VAL A 15 2.90 4.25 -3.80
N GLY A 16 3.78 4.53 -2.84
CA GLY A 16 5.04 3.79 -2.69
C GLY A 16 4.82 2.32 -2.41
N ILE A 17 3.94 2.00 -1.45
CA ILE A 17 3.53 0.61 -1.16
C ILE A 17 3.04 -0.12 -2.42
N TYR A 18 2.22 0.56 -3.23
CA TYR A 18 1.72 -0.02 -4.48
C TYR A 18 2.83 -0.25 -5.50
N ILE A 19 3.75 0.70 -5.66
CA ILE A 19 4.88 0.58 -6.61
C ILE A 19 5.85 -0.52 -6.17
N ASP A 20 6.22 -0.57 -4.89
CA ASP A 20 7.10 -1.60 -4.34
C ASP A 20 6.50 -3.00 -4.54
N ALA A 21 5.18 -3.13 -4.39
CA ALA A 21 4.47 -4.40 -4.61
C ALA A 21 4.48 -4.87 -6.07
N ILE A 22 4.45 -3.96 -7.05
CA ILE A 22 4.47 -4.32 -8.48
C ILE A 22 5.88 -4.37 -9.10
N ALA A 23 6.86 -3.69 -8.51
CA ALA A 23 8.22 -3.58 -9.05
C ALA A 23 9.14 -4.73 -8.64
N ASN A 24 8.73 -5.56 -7.68
CA ASN A 24 9.49 -6.74 -7.25
C ASN A 24 9.30 -7.87 -8.27
N PRO A 25 10.27 -8.19 -9.15
CA PRO A 25 10.10 -9.14 -10.25
C PRO A 25 10.39 -10.59 -9.83
N CYS A 26 10.74 -10.83 -8.56
CA CYS A 26 10.79 -12.17 -8.00
C CYS A 26 9.38 -12.56 -7.57
N ASP A 27 8.90 -13.69 -8.06
CA ASP A 27 7.70 -14.39 -7.59
C ASP A 27 7.48 -14.20 -6.08
N GLY A 28 6.33 -13.62 -5.72
CA GLY A 28 5.83 -13.57 -4.36
C GLY A 28 5.94 -12.22 -3.66
N ALA A 29 4.79 -11.63 -3.36
CA ALA A 29 4.62 -10.64 -2.30
C ALA A 29 5.00 -11.24 -0.93
N GLY A 30 6.29 -11.39 -0.62
CA GLY A 30 6.73 -12.08 0.60
C GLY A 30 6.27 -13.55 0.73
N TRP A 31 5.72 -14.12 -0.35
CA TRP A 31 5.44 -15.54 -0.46
C TRP A 31 6.65 -16.22 -1.09
N ASN A 32 7.72 -16.34 -0.33
CA ASN A 32 8.59 -17.49 -0.51
C ASN A 32 8.52 -18.34 0.74
N GLY A 33 7.93 -19.50 0.54
CA GLY A 33 7.83 -20.56 1.52
C GLY A 33 6.61 -21.41 1.22
N GLU A 34 6.61 -22.04 0.04
CA GLU A 34 5.69 -23.13 -0.36
C GLU A 34 4.18 -22.77 -0.34
N THR A 35 3.42 -23.25 -1.33
CA THR A 35 1.96 -23.33 -1.12
C THR A 35 1.73 -24.14 0.16
N MET A 36 0.71 -23.83 0.97
CA MET A 36 0.41 -24.62 2.18
C MET A 36 0.22 -26.11 1.84
N VAL A 37 -0.18 -26.39 0.61
CA VAL A 37 -0.22 -27.70 -0.03
C VAL A 37 1.18 -28.29 -0.27
N SER A 38 2.13 -27.53 -0.82
CA SER A 38 3.53 -27.94 -0.99
C SER A 38 4.20 -28.21 0.36
N ARG A 39 3.93 -27.41 1.41
CA ARG A 39 4.36 -27.71 2.79
C ARG A 39 3.79 -29.02 3.34
N MET A 40 2.50 -29.29 3.10
CA MET A 40 1.89 -30.55 3.53
C MET A 40 2.46 -31.76 2.80
N MET A 41 2.83 -31.60 1.52
CA MET A 41 3.44 -32.66 0.71
C MET A 41 4.90 -32.92 1.08
N GLU A 42 5.69 -31.86 1.25
CA GLU A 42 7.13 -31.95 1.50
C GLU A 42 7.46 -32.46 2.91
N TYR A 43 6.62 -32.11 3.89
CA TYR A 43 6.76 -32.56 5.27
C TYR A 43 5.93 -33.81 5.61
N ARG A 44 5.24 -34.42 4.62
CA ARG A 44 4.31 -35.55 4.82
C ARG A 44 3.36 -35.39 6.03
N GLY A 45 2.97 -34.15 6.35
CA GLY A 45 2.14 -33.84 7.51
C GLY A 45 2.85 -33.47 8.82
N PHE A 46 4.19 -33.37 8.88
CA PHE A 46 4.94 -33.01 10.09
C PHE A 46 5.67 -31.65 9.97
N LEU A 47 5.04 -30.58 10.45
CA LEU A 47 5.68 -29.25 10.53
C LEU A 47 6.95 -29.27 11.39
N PRO A 48 8.06 -28.61 10.97
CA PRO A 48 9.30 -28.60 11.74
C PRO A 48 9.15 -27.75 13.01
N GLU A 49 9.75 -28.23 14.10
CA GLU A 49 9.76 -27.49 15.37
C GLU A 49 10.61 -26.21 15.28
N PRO A 50 10.25 -25.15 16.02
CA PRO A 50 10.95 -23.88 15.97
C PRO A 50 12.39 -24.05 16.50
N SER A 51 13.37 -23.99 15.60
CA SER A 51 14.79 -24.05 15.97
C SER A 51 15.17 -22.84 16.84
N GLY A 52 15.58 -23.08 18.07
CA GLY A 52 15.90 -22.08 19.12
C GLY A 52 17.13 -21.21 18.88
N LYS A 53 17.34 -20.66 17.67
CA LYS A 53 18.26 -19.54 17.45
C LYS A 53 17.47 -18.23 17.48
N PRO A 54 17.95 -17.18 18.16
CA PRO A 54 17.27 -15.90 18.22
C PRO A 54 17.21 -15.34 16.80
N HIS A 55 16.01 -15.32 16.21
CA HIS A 55 15.77 -14.61 14.97
C HIS A 55 16.24 -13.18 15.15
N ASP A 56 17.21 -12.78 14.32
CA ASP A 56 17.75 -11.45 14.23
C ASP A 56 16.60 -10.43 14.26
N GLY A 57 16.56 -9.53 15.24
CA GLY A 57 15.45 -8.60 15.45
C GLY A 57 15.16 -7.76 14.21
N ALA A 58 16.16 -7.59 13.34
CA ALA A 58 16.07 -7.00 12.02
C ALA A 58 15.14 -7.78 11.06
N ILE A 59 15.17 -9.12 11.09
CA ILE A 59 14.30 -9.97 10.26
C ILE A 59 12.85 -9.89 10.75
N VAL A 60 12.62 -9.88 12.06
CA VAL A 60 11.27 -9.72 12.63
C VAL A 60 10.74 -8.31 12.36
N GLN A 61 11.57 -7.27 12.47
CA GLN A 61 11.25 -5.89 12.10
C GLN A 61 10.95 -5.76 10.61
N ALA A 62 11.80 -6.33 9.75
CA ALA A 62 11.61 -6.34 8.30
C ALA A 62 10.32 -7.08 7.93
N THR A 63 10.07 -8.26 8.52
CA THR A 63 8.82 -9.02 8.33
C THR A 63 7.60 -8.24 8.82
N LYS A 64 7.69 -7.54 9.95
CA LYS A 64 6.63 -6.66 10.45
C LYS A 64 6.43 -5.43 9.56
N LEU A 65 7.49 -4.85 9.04
CA LEU A 65 7.46 -3.70 8.14
C LEU A 65 6.82 -4.12 6.81
N ILE A 66 7.27 -5.24 6.23
CA ILE A 66 6.71 -5.91 5.06
C ILE A 66 5.23 -6.21 5.30
N LYS A 67 4.86 -6.87 6.40
CA LYS A 67 3.45 -7.15 6.76
C LYS A 67 2.60 -5.88 6.95
N LYS A 68 3.16 -4.80 7.53
CA LYS A 68 2.46 -3.52 7.70
C LYS A 68 2.31 -2.75 6.37
N LEU A 69 3.33 -2.77 5.52
CA LEU A 69 3.29 -2.24 4.15
C LEU A 69 2.24 -3.01 3.32
N HIS A 70 2.11 -4.32 3.53
CA HIS A 70 1.10 -5.15 2.87
C HIS A 70 -0.31 -5.04 3.48
N TYR A 71 -0.48 -4.65 4.75
CA TYR A 71 -1.81 -4.35 5.32
C TYR A 71 -2.46 -3.15 4.61
N ASP A 72 -1.66 -2.14 4.30
CA ASP A 72 -2.10 -0.93 3.60
C ASP A 72 -2.23 -1.16 2.08
N TYR A 73 -1.71 -2.27 1.53
CA TYR A 73 -1.69 -2.54 0.08
C TYR A 73 -3.09 -2.66 -0.54
N PRO A 74 -4.06 -3.42 0.02
CA PRO A 74 -5.42 -3.45 -0.53
C PRO A 74 -6.06 -2.07 -0.63
N LYS A 75 -5.83 -1.22 0.37
CA LYS A 75 -6.28 0.17 0.38
C LYS A 75 -5.58 0.99 -0.71
N ALA A 76 -4.25 0.84 -0.85
CA ALA A 76 -3.49 1.48 -1.92
C ALA A 76 -3.97 1.03 -3.31
N GLN A 77 -4.22 -0.26 -3.51
CA GLN A 77 -4.70 -0.84 -4.77
C GLN A 77 -6.08 -0.30 -5.14
N LEU A 78 -7.03 -0.26 -4.20
CA LEU A 78 -8.37 0.30 -4.42
C LEU A 78 -8.34 1.80 -4.75
N CYS A 79 -7.43 2.55 -4.14
CA CYS A 79 -7.22 3.95 -4.47
C CYS A 79 -6.60 4.11 -5.87
N MET A 80 -5.60 3.31 -6.21
CA MET A 80 -4.95 3.34 -7.52
C MET A 80 -5.90 2.91 -8.64
N SER A 81 -6.74 1.89 -8.42
CA SER A 81 -7.76 1.44 -9.39
C SER A 81 -8.88 2.46 -9.62
N SER A 82 -9.04 3.43 -8.72
CA SER A 82 -9.99 4.52 -8.93
C SER A 82 -9.50 5.54 -9.95
N LEU A 83 -8.20 5.57 -10.27
CA LEU A 83 -7.60 6.53 -11.20
C LEU A 83 -7.81 6.11 -12.66
N THR A 84 -7.81 7.07 -13.58
CA THR A 84 -7.68 6.75 -15.01
C THR A 84 -6.23 6.37 -15.33
N ASN A 85 -5.99 5.65 -16.44
CA ASN A 85 -4.63 5.25 -16.85
C ASN A 85 -3.66 6.45 -16.88
N HIS A 86 -4.08 7.57 -17.48
CA HIS A 86 -3.26 8.78 -17.55
C HIS A 86 -2.94 9.42 -16.18
N GLN A 87 -3.85 9.31 -15.21
CA GLN A 87 -3.65 9.78 -13.83
C GLN A 87 -2.71 8.86 -13.07
N HIS A 88 -2.88 7.56 -13.29
CA HIS A 88 -2.08 6.49 -12.73
C HIS A 88 -0.60 6.60 -13.15
N ASP A 89 -0.35 6.87 -14.44
CA ASP A 89 1.01 7.06 -14.95
C ASP A 89 1.67 8.32 -14.37
N ALA A 90 0.90 9.41 -14.27
CA ALA A 90 1.41 10.68 -13.72
C ALA A 90 1.83 10.56 -12.25
N ILE A 91 1.03 9.88 -11.41
CA ILE A 91 1.33 9.71 -9.99
C ILE A 91 2.47 8.71 -9.77
N LYS A 92 2.56 7.65 -10.59
CA LYS A 92 3.72 6.73 -10.59
C LYS A 92 5.01 7.42 -10.98
N ALA A 93 5.01 8.19 -12.07
CA ALA A 93 6.18 8.96 -12.50
C ALA A 93 6.62 9.97 -11.44
N LYS A 94 5.69 10.54 -10.66
CA LYS A 94 6.09 11.41 -9.55
C LYS A 94 6.90 10.67 -8.50
N HIS A 95 6.50 9.44 -8.18
CA HIS A 95 7.06 8.63 -7.10
C HIS A 95 8.38 7.94 -7.48
N LEU A 96 8.44 7.29 -8.65
CA LEU A 96 9.66 6.63 -9.15
C LEU A 96 10.86 7.56 -9.25
N PHE A 97 10.58 8.84 -9.50
CA PHE A 97 11.59 9.86 -9.72
C PHE A 97 11.61 10.90 -8.59
N GLN A 98 11.15 10.55 -7.39
CA GLN A 98 11.14 11.46 -6.25
C GLN A 98 12.52 11.49 -5.57
N GLY A 99 13.16 12.65 -5.56
CA GLY A 99 14.48 12.85 -4.94
C GLY A 99 15.65 12.73 -5.92
N ILE A 100 16.87 12.65 -5.38
CA ILE A 100 18.11 12.48 -6.14
C ILE A 100 18.22 11.01 -6.51
N PHE A 101 18.32 10.69 -7.80
CA PHE A 101 18.60 9.33 -8.23
C PHE A 101 20.04 8.99 -7.89
N THR A 102 20.23 8.09 -6.93
CA THR A 102 21.53 7.81 -6.31
C THR A 102 22.60 7.34 -7.30
N LYS A 103 22.20 6.72 -8.43
CA LYS A 103 23.15 6.25 -9.45
C LYS A 103 23.66 7.36 -10.39
N THR A 104 22.85 8.37 -10.70
CA THR A 104 23.24 9.44 -11.64
C THR A 104 23.40 10.80 -10.96
N ASN A 105 23.11 10.88 -9.66
CA ASN A 105 23.00 12.12 -8.89
C ASN A 105 22.02 13.14 -9.52
N TYR A 106 21.12 12.67 -10.39
CA TYR A 106 20.18 13.52 -11.12
C TYR A 106 18.88 13.68 -10.35
N THR A 107 18.38 14.92 -10.27
CA THR A 107 17.07 15.22 -9.70
C THR A 107 16.07 15.41 -10.81
N TYR A 108 15.13 14.47 -10.94
CA TYR A 108 14.10 14.55 -11.96
C TYR A 108 13.08 15.66 -11.65
N THR A 109 12.95 16.59 -12.58
CA THR A 109 11.98 17.68 -12.55
C THR A 109 10.62 17.20 -13.08
N ASP A 110 9.58 18.03 -12.90
CA ASP A 110 8.28 17.75 -13.54
C ASP A 110 8.36 17.81 -15.08
N ALA A 111 9.36 18.51 -15.65
CA ALA A 111 9.56 18.52 -17.10
C ALA A 111 10.12 17.18 -17.59
N ASP A 112 11.07 16.59 -16.87
CA ASP A 112 11.63 15.27 -17.20
C ASP A 112 10.54 14.18 -17.13
N ARG A 113 9.72 14.22 -16.07
CA ARG A 113 8.60 13.28 -15.90
C ARG A 113 7.56 13.42 -17.02
N ALA A 114 7.29 14.65 -17.47
CA ALA A 114 6.40 14.90 -18.59
C ALA A 114 6.98 14.39 -19.91
N ALA A 115 8.29 14.57 -20.13
CA ALA A 115 9.00 14.06 -21.30
C ALA A 115 8.96 12.53 -21.39
N ILE A 116 9.18 11.82 -20.27
CA ILE A 116 9.07 10.35 -20.19
C ILE A 116 7.67 9.87 -20.60
N LEU A 117 6.64 10.61 -20.19
CA LEU A 117 5.26 10.31 -20.53
C LEU A 117 4.83 10.85 -21.91
N SER A 118 5.74 11.46 -22.67
CA SER A 118 5.48 12.07 -23.99
C SER A 118 4.33 13.10 -23.96
N ILE A 119 4.27 13.91 -22.91
CA ILE A 119 3.24 14.95 -22.74
C ILE A 119 3.84 16.29 -22.35
N SER A 120 3.05 17.37 -22.47
CA SER A 120 3.47 18.68 -22.00
C SER A 120 3.58 18.73 -20.46
N LYS A 121 4.48 19.59 -19.95
CA LYS A 121 4.61 19.86 -18.52
C LYS A 121 3.30 20.34 -17.88
N HIS A 122 2.52 21.12 -18.61
CA HIS A 122 1.22 21.61 -18.15
C HIS A 122 0.24 20.44 -17.96
N GLU A 123 0.16 19.57 -18.97
CA GLU A 123 -0.71 18.40 -18.93
C GLU A 123 -0.29 17.41 -17.85
N TYR A 124 1.01 17.18 -17.66
CA TYR A 124 1.52 16.37 -16.56
C TYR A 124 1.03 16.88 -15.20
N LYS A 125 1.17 18.20 -14.95
CA LYS A 125 0.70 18.82 -13.70
C LYS A 125 -0.81 18.69 -13.51
N LEU A 126 -1.59 18.85 -14.58
CA LEU A 126 -3.04 18.67 -14.55
C LEU A 126 -3.41 17.22 -14.21
N ARG A 127 -2.81 16.24 -14.89
CA ARG A 127 -3.03 14.81 -14.65
C ARG A 127 -2.64 14.42 -13.22
N LEU A 128 -1.49 14.89 -12.74
CA LEU A 128 -1.02 14.65 -11.38
C LEU A 128 -1.94 15.28 -10.34
N GLY A 129 -2.36 16.53 -10.53
CA GLY A 129 -3.29 17.21 -9.64
C GLY A 129 -4.63 16.48 -9.52
N ARG A 130 -5.19 16.06 -10.67
CA ARG A 130 -6.42 15.24 -10.71
C ARG A 130 -6.23 13.88 -10.04
N ALA A 131 -5.08 13.24 -10.24
CA ALA A 131 -4.75 11.97 -9.59
C ALA A 131 -4.79 12.12 -8.06
N TYR A 132 -4.11 13.13 -7.51
CA TYR A 132 -4.11 13.38 -6.07
C TYR A 132 -5.52 13.66 -5.51
N VAL A 133 -6.35 14.45 -6.20
CA VAL A 133 -7.72 14.75 -5.75
C VAL A 133 -8.58 13.50 -5.74
N LYS A 134 -8.52 12.69 -6.80
CA LYS A 134 -9.32 11.47 -6.93
C LYS A 134 -8.88 10.41 -5.92
N PHE A 135 -7.56 10.26 -5.72
CA PHE A 135 -7.00 9.38 -4.71
C PHE A 135 -7.42 9.81 -3.30
N ALA A 136 -7.32 11.10 -2.97
CA ALA A 136 -7.74 11.66 -1.68
C ALA A 136 -9.20 11.32 -1.39
N LYS A 137 -10.10 11.59 -2.35
CA LYS A 137 -11.52 11.27 -2.23
C LYS A 137 -11.74 9.78 -1.96
N LYS A 138 -11.07 8.90 -2.73
CA LYS A 138 -11.23 7.45 -2.55
C LYS A 138 -10.73 6.99 -1.18
N LEU A 139 -9.62 7.56 -0.70
CA LEU A 139 -9.06 7.25 0.61
C LEU A 139 -10.01 7.65 1.74
N GLU A 140 -10.62 8.84 1.65
CA GLU A 140 -11.62 9.30 2.62
C GLU A 140 -12.88 8.42 2.63
N GLU A 141 -13.35 7.96 1.46
CA GLU A 141 -14.45 7.00 1.35
C GLU A 141 -14.13 5.69 2.08
N LEU A 142 -12.92 5.15 1.87
CA LEU A 142 -12.48 3.91 2.51
C LEU A 142 -12.34 4.06 4.03
N ASP A 143 -11.75 5.17 4.49
CA ASP A 143 -11.61 5.43 5.93
C ASP A 143 -12.96 5.61 6.62
N ARG A 144 -13.92 6.29 5.96
CA ARG A 144 -15.30 6.41 6.46
C ARG A 144 -15.97 5.04 6.56
N PHE A 145 -15.78 4.18 5.57
CA PHE A 145 -16.34 2.82 5.57
C PHE A 145 -15.76 1.97 6.71
N GLU A 146 -14.44 1.98 6.89
CA GLU A 146 -13.78 1.28 8.00
C GLU A 146 -14.25 1.77 9.37
N TYR A 147 -14.42 3.09 9.54
CA TYR A 147 -14.97 3.67 10.76
C TYR A 147 -16.38 3.15 11.06
N LEU A 148 -17.26 3.12 10.06
CA LEU A 148 -18.63 2.62 10.23
C LEU A 148 -18.63 1.13 10.59
N GLN A 149 -17.81 0.30 9.95
CA GLN A 149 -17.70 -1.12 10.28
C GLN A 149 -17.24 -1.34 11.73
N ARG A 150 -16.25 -0.58 12.20
CA ARG A 150 -15.78 -0.65 13.60
C ARG A 150 -16.89 -0.28 14.56
N LYS A 151 -17.59 0.84 14.32
CA LYS A 151 -18.69 1.31 15.17
C LYS A 151 -19.84 0.29 15.25
N THR A 152 -20.22 -0.32 14.13
CA THR A 152 -21.25 -1.38 14.11
C THR A 152 -20.81 -2.60 14.91
N LYS A 153 -19.53 -3.02 14.80
CA LYS A 153 -18.99 -4.14 15.56
C LYS A 153 -19.00 -3.86 17.07
N GLU A 154 -18.61 -2.66 17.48
CA GLU A 154 -18.65 -2.21 18.88
C GLU A 154 -20.09 -2.24 19.42
N LEU A 155 -21.04 -1.68 18.67
CA LEU A 155 -22.45 -1.67 19.04
C LEU A 155 -23.00 -3.10 19.23
N ASN A 156 -22.72 -3.99 18.28
CA ASN A 156 -23.17 -5.39 18.36
C ASN A 156 -22.56 -6.13 19.56
N SER A 157 -21.30 -5.85 19.89
CA SER A 157 -20.66 -6.43 21.07
C SER A 157 -21.28 -5.95 22.38
N GLN A 158 -21.68 -4.68 22.45
CA GLN A 158 -22.39 -4.11 23.60
C GLN A 158 -23.77 -4.75 23.77
N PHE A 159 -24.53 -4.90 22.67
CA PHE A 159 -25.84 -5.58 22.71
C PHE A 159 -25.74 -7.03 23.20
N LEU A 160 -24.75 -7.80 22.73
CA LEU A 160 -24.54 -9.18 23.16
C LEU A 160 -24.13 -9.28 24.65
N SER A 161 -23.37 -8.31 25.15
CA SER A 161 -22.97 -8.26 26.57
C SER A 161 -24.14 -7.96 27.51
N VAL A 162 -25.06 -7.06 27.12
CA VAL A 162 -26.26 -6.74 27.90
C VAL A 162 -27.24 -7.91 27.93
N ALA A 163 -27.36 -8.65 26.83
CA ALA A 163 -28.23 -9.81 26.73
C ALA A 163 -27.76 -11.02 27.56
N THR A 164 -26.48 -11.08 27.93
CA THR A 164 -25.89 -12.20 28.69
C THR A 164 -25.81 -11.96 30.20
N THR A 165 -25.87 -10.70 30.66
CA THR A 165 -25.90 -10.32 32.08
C THR A 165 -27.30 -10.24 32.69
N GLY A 166 -28.34 -10.56 31.91
CA GLY A 166 -29.76 -10.44 32.31
C GLY A 166 -30.45 -11.74 32.77
N ASN A 167 -29.71 -12.82 33.02
CA ASN A 167 -30.21 -14.08 33.57
C ASN A 167 -29.57 -14.38 34.93
#